data_AF-D9SVY7-F1
#
_entry.id   AF-D9SVY7-F1
#
_cell.length_a   1.000
_cell.length_b   1.000
_cell.length_c   1.000
_cell.angle_alpha   90.00
_cell.angle_beta   90.00
_cell.angle_gamma   90.00
#
_symmetry.space_group_name_H-M   'P 1'
#
loop_
_entity.id
_entity.type
_entity.pdbx_description
1 polymer ?
#
loop_
_entity_poly.entity_id
_entity_poly.type
_entity_poly.pdbx_seq_one_letter_code
_entity_poly.pdbx_strand_id
1 'polypeptide(L)'
;MVRIRNKDKKKFEIGFLIFSLLLFSFTCVYSYIDTKHSKVESSKAIEQISTYIADKKEVKSEEKETVSRALGNYPIQENEIGVTDERYSYGDVRRYGVFPDDNSLLNNYKLMKNVLDNASTLGYEVFFPTGLYKTQLNISQSNVTIRFEEGAELTGLVHVFVEDNKEKIKNLTIKGTIVTYDRFGTRNIDGLTVDAIHVKSDGSKATDYPGVRGRGVHLSPGTTNMKCKLIEVDDLDSNGLNNVAAVEVDGWIKNPSNLQIDKIWVKKSDVHGVYLTGNGHNIGEIQIDEFGADEYKLKNGLEDSDGIKQSQELKGVWLNRCSDTKIKNIIVNNANTLRPNVKCDVFLDEVGKDKNTKSVTIGNIKCSPKGKSEGVVISNSSYIIDNVSAQNSNGESLVVMDKKSKAVVKNIE
;
A
#
# COMPACT_ATOMS: atom_id res chain seq x y z
N MET A 1 -57.83 20.02 -43.20
CA MET A 1 -57.45 18.76 -43.87
C MET A 1 -56.01 18.89 -44.33
N VAL A 2 -55.04 18.32 -43.60
CA VAL A 2 -53.62 18.25 -44.00
C VAL A 2 -53.13 16.83 -43.70
N ARG A 3 -52.87 16.05 -44.75
CA ARG A 3 -52.29 14.70 -44.69
C ARG A 3 -50.77 14.84 -44.64
N ILE A 4 -50.15 14.46 -43.53
CA ILE A 4 -48.68 14.29 -43.45
C ILE A 4 -48.34 12.83 -43.75
N ARG A 5 -47.42 12.62 -44.71
CA ARG A 5 -47.09 11.34 -45.33
C ARG A 5 -46.20 10.46 -44.42
N ASN A 6 -46.59 9.20 -44.34
CA ASN A 6 -46.04 8.14 -43.51
C ASN A 6 -44.82 7.43 -44.16
N LYS A 7 -43.75 8.17 -44.48
CA LYS A 7 -42.53 7.58 -45.11
C LYS A 7 -41.27 7.61 -44.25
N ASP A 8 -41.16 8.48 -43.25
CA ASP A 8 -39.90 8.65 -42.49
C ASP A 8 -39.78 7.73 -41.26
N LYS A 9 -40.89 7.24 -40.70
CA LYS A 9 -40.86 6.29 -39.56
C LYS A 9 -40.21 4.94 -39.91
N LYS A 10 -40.47 4.41 -41.11
CA LYS A 10 -39.90 3.12 -41.54
C LYS A 10 -38.39 3.15 -41.76
N LYS A 11 -37.81 4.29 -42.16
CA LYS A 11 -36.35 4.42 -42.31
C LYS A 11 -35.65 4.44 -40.95
N PHE A 12 -36.27 5.06 -39.95
CA PHE A 12 -35.70 5.14 -38.60
C PHE A 12 -35.74 3.78 -37.88
N GLU A 13 -36.83 3.02 -38.00
CA GLU A 13 -36.97 1.70 -37.39
C GLU A 13 -36.01 0.66 -38.02
N ILE A 14 -35.79 0.71 -39.34
CA ILE A 14 -34.83 -0.19 -40.02
C ILE A 14 -33.38 0.16 -39.65
N GLY A 15 -33.04 1.45 -39.51
CA GLY A 15 -31.72 1.88 -39.07
C GLY A 15 -31.40 1.44 -37.64
N PHE A 16 -32.38 1.51 -36.73
CA PHE A 16 -32.22 1.08 -35.35
C PHE A 16 -32.08 -0.44 -35.20
N LEU A 17 -32.79 -1.22 -36.03
CA LEU A 17 -32.69 -2.67 -36.05
C LEU A 17 -31.32 -3.15 -36.57
N ILE A 18 -30.79 -2.51 -37.62
CA ILE A 18 -29.46 -2.83 -38.19
C ILE A 18 -28.35 -2.48 -37.18
N PHE A 19 -28.46 -1.34 -36.48
CA PHE A 19 -27.50 -0.95 -35.45
C PHE A 19 -27.52 -1.92 -34.25
N SER A 20 -28.71 -2.36 -33.82
CA SER A 20 -28.84 -3.34 -32.73
C SER A 20 -28.29 -4.72 -33.10
N LEU A 21 -28.48 -5.17 -34.34
CA LEU A 21 -27.90 -6.42 -34.86
C LEU A 21 -26.38 -6.36 -34.97
N LEU A 22 -25.81 -5.21 -35.36
CA LEU A 22 -24.37 -5.01 -35.40
C LEU A 22 -23.76 -5.02 -33.99
N LEU A 23 -24.39 -4.36 -33.01
CA LEU A 23 -23.93 -4.39 -31.61
C LEU A 23 -23.93 -5.83 -31.07
N PHE A 24 -25.00 -6.58 -31.31
CA PHE A 24 -25.13 -7.96 -30.84
C PHE A 24 -24.08 -8.88 -31.49
N SER A 25 -23.80 -8.71 -32.78
CA SER A 25 -22.74 -9.46 -33.47
C SER A 25 -21.34 -9.16 -32.93
N PHE A 26 -21.04 -7.91 -32.58
CA PHE A 26 -19.78 -7.55 -31.92
C PHE A 26 -19.67 -8.15 -30.52
N THR A 27 -20.77 -8.18 -29.74
CA THR A 27 -20.74 -8.75 -28.37
C THR A 27 -20.53 -10.26 -28.40
N CYS A 28 -21.13 -10.97 -29.38
CA CYS A 28 -20.91 -12.40 -29.58
C CYS A 28 -19.50 -12.73 -30.07
N VAL A 29 -18.93 -11.93 -30.99
CA VAL A 29 -17.55 -12.13 -31.47
C VAL A 29 -16.53 -11.84 -30.36
N TYR A 30 -16.75 -10.81 -29.55
CA TYR A 30 -15.87 -10.49 -28.42
C TYR A 30 -15.91 -11.60 -27.35
N SER A 31 -17.11 -12.08 -26.99
CA SER A 31 -17.27 -13.18 -26.02
C SER A 31 -16.69 -14.51 -26.51
N TYR A 32 -16.71 -14.76 -27.83
CA TYR A 32 -16.14 -15.97 -28.43
C TYR A 32 -14.60 -15.92 -28.50
N ILE A 33 -14.01 -14.74 -28.73
CA ILE A 33 -12.55 -14.56 -28.75
C ILE A 33 -11.98 -14.67 -27.32
N ASP A 34 -12.66 -14.07 -26.33
CA ASP A 34 -12.22 -14.05 -24.93
C ASP A 34 -12.25 -15.45 -24.28
N THR A 35 -13.26 -16.26 -24.60
CA THR A 35 -13.36 -17.65 -24.11
C THR A 35 -12.37 -18.62 -24.76
N LYS A 36 -11.81 -18.29 -25.94
CA LYS A 36 -10.80 -19.12 -26.61
C LYS A 36 -9.38 -18.75 -26.20
N HIS A 37 -9.09 -17.47 -25.95
CA HIS A 37 -7.79 -17.05 -25.45
C HIS A 37 -7.57 -17.46 -23.97
N SER A 38 -8.59 -17.36 -23.11
CA SER A 38 -8.42 -17.74 -21.69
C SER A 38 -8.19 -19.24 -21.44
N LYS A 39 -8.72 -20.12 -22.31
CA LYS A 39 -8.51 -21.57 -22.21
C LYS A 39 -7.13 -22.05 -22.68
N VAL A 40 -6.48 -21.30 -23.57
CA VAL A 40 -5.14 -21.68 -24.10
C VAL A 40 -4.02 -21.16 -23.20
N GLU A 41 -4.22 -20.04 -22.50
CA GLU A 41 -3.25 -19.53 -21.52
C GLU A 41 -3.36 -20.23 -20.15
N SER A 42 -4.57 -20.59 -19.70
CA SER A 42 -4.75 -21.34 -18.45
C SER A 42 -4.15 -22.74 -18.48
N SER A 43 -4.20 -23.44 -19.61
CA SER A 43 -3.62 -24.78 -19.73
C SER A 43 -2.09 -24.80 -19.68
N LYS A 44 -1.41 -23.78 -20.24
CA LYS A 44 0.05 -23.64 -20.16
C LYS A 44 0.53 -23.16 -18.79
N ALA A 45 -0.26 -22.32 -18.11
CA ALA A 45 0.06 -21.86 -16.75
C ALA A 45 -0.08 -23.00 -15.71
N ILE A 46 -1.07 -23.89 -15.87
CA ILE A 46 -1.28 -25.02 -14.95
C ILE A 46 -0.14 -26.05 -15.03
N GLU A 47 0.43 -26.28 -16.21
CA GLU A 47 1.51 -27.26 -16.41
C GLU A 47 2.87 -26.76 -15.88
N GLN A 48 3.12 -25.45 -15.90
CA GLN A 48 4.31 -24.86 -15.25
C GLN A 48 4.18 -24.80 -13.72
N ILE A 49 2.97 -24.60 -13.19
CA ILE A 49 2.72 -24.59 -11.73
C ILE A 49 2.82 -26.01 -11.14
N SER A 50 2.35 -27.04 -11.84
CA SER A 50 2.47 -28.43 -11.37
C SER A 50 3.91 -28.92 -11.25
N THR A 51 4.81 -28.40 -12.08
CA THR A 51 6.24 -28.78 -12.05
C THR A 51 6.99 -28.03 -10.93
N TYR A 52 6.55 -26.81 -10.59
CA TYR A 52 7.13 -26.02 -9.49
C TYR A 52 6.70 -26.51 -8.09
N ILE A 53 5.51 -27.10 -7.97
CA ILE A 53 4.98 -27.65 -6.69
C ILE A 53 5.62 -29.01 -6.35
N ALA A 54 6.15 -29.74 -7.34
CA ALA A 54 6.78 -31.05 -7.12
C ALA A 54 8.13 -30.97 -6.37
N ASP A 55 8.83 -29.83 -6.44
CA ASP A 55 10.20 -29.68 -5.91
C ASP A 55 10.30 -29.02 -4.51
N LYS A 56 9.16 -28.79 -3.83
CA LYS A 56 9.13 -28.18 -2.47
C LYS A 56 8.49 -29.02 -1.37
N LYS A 57 8.34 -30.33 -1.57
CA LYS A 57 7.99 -31.25 -0.48
C LYS A 57 9.22 -31.62 0.33
N GLU A 58 9.60 -30.75 1.27
CA GLU A 58 10.05 -31.10 2.62
C GLU A 58 10.40 -29.81 3.38
N VAL A 59 9.36 -29.11 3.86
CA VAL A 59 9.49 -28.22 5.00
C VAL A 59 8.44 -28.67 5.99
N LYS A 60 8.89 -29.17 7.15
CA LYS A 60 8.03 -29.50 8.28
C LYS A 60 7.21 -28.26 8.63
N SER A 61 5.90 -28.33 8.39
CA SER A 61 4.95 -27.33 8.86
C SER A 61 4.87 -27.41 10.37
N GLU A 62 5.38 -26.40 11.06
CA GLU A 62 4.92 -26.09 12.42
C GLU A 62 3.42 -25.82 12.33
N GLU A 63 2.62 -26.54 13.13
CA GLU A 63 1.19 -26.30 13.27
C GLU A 63 0.98 -24.85 13.73
N LYS A 64 0.59 -23.97 12.81
CA LYS A 64 0.05 -22.66 13.17
C LYS A 64 -1.27 -22.90 13.89
N GLU A 65 -1.27 -22.64 15.18
CA GLU A 65 -2.44 -22.67 16.04
C GLU A 65 -3.48 -21.65 15.54
N THR A 66 -4.47 -22.11 14.76
CA THR A 66 -5.70 -21.35 14.51
C THR A 66 -6.41 -21.19 15.84
N VAL A 67 -6.34 -20.00 16.43
CA VAL A 67 -7.06 -19.64 17.65
C VAL A 67 -8.53 -19.41 17.30
N SER A 68 -9.24 -20.48 16.96
CA SER A 68 -10.70 -20.47 16.90
C SER A 68 -11.21 -20.24 18.33
N ARG A 69 -11.57 -19.00 18.67
CA ARG A 69 -12.29 -18.71 19.92
C ARG A 69 -13.67 -19.38 19.83
N ALA A 70 -13.83 -20.48 20.55
CA ALA A 70 -15.07 -21.25 20.56
C ALA A 70 -16.26 -20.39 21.01
N LEU A 71 -17.44 -20.65 20.44
CA LEU A 71 -18.68 -20.06 20.93
C LEU A 71 -18.92 -20.53 22.38
N GLY A 72 -19.42 -19.62 23.21
CA GLY A 72 -19.62 -19.87 24.63
C GLY A 72 -20.79 -19.08 25.20
N ASN A 73 -20.77 -18.87 26.51
CA ASN A 73 -21.68 -17.97 27.20
C ASN A 73 -20.86 -16.83 27.84
N TYR A 74 -20.81 -15.69 27.17
CA TYR A 74 -20.03 -14.53 27.61
C TYR A 74 -21.00 -13.41 28.01
N PRO A 75 -21.44 -13.37 29.29
CA PRO A 75 -22.43 -12.40 29.74
C PRO A 75 -21.95 -10.96 29.52
N ILE A 76 -22.86 -10.02 29.29
CA ILE A 76 -22.52 -8.59 29.18
C ILE A 76 -21.81 -8.12 30.46
N GLN A 77 -20.65 -7.48 30.30
CA GLN A 77 -19.91 -6.87 31.41
C GLN A 77 -20.37 -5.43 31.71
N GLU A 78 -20.09 -4.97 32.92
CA GLU A 78 -20.32 -3.57 33.29
C GLU A 78 -19.55 -2.64 32.34
N ASN A 79 -20.22 -1.59 31.85
CA ASN A 79 -19.71 -0.62 30.87
C ASN A 79 -19.38 -1.18 29.48
N GLU A 80 -19.70 -2.45 29.18
CA GLU A 80 -19.64 -2.97 27.83
C GLU A 80 -20.78 -2.42 26.97
N ILE A 81 -20.44 -1.86 25.80
CA ILE A 81 -21.42 -1.23 24.90
C ILE A 81 -21.60 -1.99 23.59
N GLY A 82 -22.81 -1.94 23.03
CA GLY A 82 -23.08 -2.41 21.67
C GLY A 82 -23.00 -3.92 21.46
N VAL A 83 -23.18 -4.73 22.51
CA VAL A 83 -23.26 -6.19 22.38
C VAL A 83 -24.51 -6.58 21.60
N THR A 84 -24.31 -7.41 20.58
CA THR A 84 -25.38 -7.95 19.72
C THR A 84 -25.54 -9.46 19.85
N ASP A 85 -24.48 -10.16 20.27
CA ASP A 85 -24.49 -11.62 20.43
C ASP A 85 -23.52 -12.08 21.52
N GLU A 86 -24.06 -12.51 22.67
CA GLU A 86 -23.30 -12.93 23.86
C GLU A 86 -22.56 -14.27 23.68
N ARG A 87 -22.77 -14.97 22.56
CA ARG A 87 -22.08 -16.23 22.27
C ARG A 87 -20.63 -16.05 21.88
N TYR A 88 -20.29 -14.87 21.35
CA TYR A 88 -18.91 -14.53 20.99
C TYR A 88 -18.15 -13.95 22.19
N SER A 89 -16.88 -14.33 22.29
CA SER A 89 -15.98 -13.87 23.35
C SER A 89 -15.78 -12.34 23.35
N TYR A 90 -15.40 -11.78 24.50
CA TYR A 90 -15.05 -10.36 24.59
C TYR A 90 -13.96 -9.96 23.59
N GLY A 91 -14.16 -8.83 22.91
CA GLY A 91 -13.27 -8.33 21.87
C GLY A 91 -13.42 -8.99 20.50
N ASP A 92 -14.16 -10.10 20.34
CA ASP A 92 -14.51 -10.63 19.01
C ASP A 92 -15.43 -9.62 18.31
N VAL A 93 -15.04 -9.17 17.11
CA VAL A 93 -15.79 -8.14 16.38
C VAL A 93 -17.24 -8.54 16.09
N ARG A 94 -17.51 -9.85 15.97
CA ARG A 94 -18.86 -10.40 15.72
C ARG A 94 -19.78 -10.24 16.93
N ARG A 95 -19.24 -10.20 18.16
CA ARG A 95 -19.99 -9.89 19.38
C ARG A 95 -20.74 -8.56 19.25
N TYR A 96 -20.14 -7.62 18.52
CA TYR A 96 -20.63 -6.25 18.34
C TYR A 96 -21.27 -6.01 16.96
N GLY A 97 -21.59 -7.10 16.24
CA GLY A 97 -22.35 -7.04 14.99
C GLY A 97 -21.51 -6.83 13.73
N VAL A 98 -20.17 -6.88 13.84
CA VAL A 98 -19.27 -6.77 12.69
C VAL A 98 -18.93 -8.18 12.19
N PHE A 99 -19.59 -8.59 11.12
CA PHE A 99 -19.42 -9.92 10.53
C PHE A 99 -18.63 -9.85 9.21
N PRO A 100 -17.80 -10.87 8.91
CA PRO A 100 -17.24 -11.04 7.58
C PRO A 100 -18.33 -11.46 6.58
N ASP A 101 -18.15 -11.11 5.31
CA ASP A 101 -18.99 -11.50 4.17
C ASP A 101 -20.48 -11.09 4.23
N ASP A 102 -20.89 -10.46 5.33
CA ASP A 102 -22.22 -9.93 5.61
C ASP A 102 -22.13 -8.42 5.90
N ASN A 103 -23.27 -7.73 5.86
CA ASN A 103 -23.45 -6.29 6.07
C ASN A 103 -22.98 -5.33 4.96
N SER A 104 -23.54 -4.12 5.00
CA SER A 104 -23.10 -2.96 4.23
C SER A 104 -21.95 -2.23 4.94
N LEU A 105 -21.10 -1.56 4.15
CA LEU A 105 -19.97 -0.75 4.62
C LEU A 105 -20.34 0.18 5.80
N LEU A 106 -21.47 0.88 5.66
CA LEU A 106 -21.91 1.90 6.60
C LEU A 106 -22.30 1.32 7.97
N ASN A 107 -22.82 0.09 7.99
CA ASN A 107 -23.22 -0.56 9.24
C ASN A 107 -21.99 -0.99 10.03
N ASN A 108 -21.06 -1.70 9.39
CA ASN A 108 -19.83 -2.15 10.06
C ASN A 108 -18.99 -0.95 10.54
N TYR A 109 -18.89 0.12 9.73
CA TYR A 109 -18.18 1.35 10.12
C TYR A 109 -18.70 1.95 11.44
N LYS A 110 -20.02 2.03 11.62
CA LYS A 110 -20.61 2.57 12.85
C LYS A 110 -20.35 1.66 14.05
N LEU A 111 -20.43 0.35 13.84
CA LEU A 111 -20.28 -0.65 14.90
C LEU A 111 -18.82 -0.77 15.37
N MET A 112 -17.84 -0.53 14.49
CA MET A 112 -16.42 -0.56 14.84
C MET A 112 -16.05 0.42 15.95
N LYS A 113 -16.77 1.54 16.09
CA LYS A 113 -16.53 2.48 17.20
C LYS A 113 -16.74 1.80 18.56
N ASN A 114 -17.83 1.03 18.71
CA ASN A 114 -18.12 0.32 19.96
C ASN A 114 -17.03 -0.71 20.28
N VAL A 115 -16.57 -1.44 19.26
CA VAL A 115 -15.47 -2.41 19.39
C VAL A 115 -14.22 -1.74 19.96
N LEU A 116 -13.79 -0.62 19.36
CA LEU A 116 -12.58 0.08 19.75
C LEU A 116 -12.71 0.78 21.09
N ASP A 117 -13.89 1.33 21.42
CA ASP A 117 -14.16 1.93 22.73
C ASP A 117 -14.13 0.86 23.83
N ASN A 118 -14.78 -0.29 23.63
CA ASN A 118 -14.70 -1.42 24.56
C ASN A 118 -13.26 -1.89 24.75
N ALA A 119 -12.47 -2.00 23.67
CA ALA A 119 -11.06 -2.37 23.76
C ALA A 119 -10.24 -1.37 24.58
N SER A 120 -10.47 -0.07 24.37
CA SER A 120 -9.74 0.99 25.07
C SER A 120 -10.13 1.10 26.55
N THR A 121 -11.42 0.93 26.88
CA THR A 121 -11.94 1.12 28.23
C THR A 121 -11.87 -0.14 29.09
N LEU A 122 -12.12 -1.31 28.49
CA LEU A 122 -12.19 -2.59 29.19
C LEU A 122 -10.92 -3.45 28.99
N GLY A 123 -10.00 -3.02 28.13
CA GLY A 123 -8.72 -3.71 27.90
C GLY A 123 -8.85 -4.98 27.06
N TYR A 124 -9.94 -5.15 26.32
CA TYR A 124 -10.12 -6.31 25.44
C TYR A 124 -9.16 -6.26 24.24
N GLU A 125 -8.59 -7.42 23.89
CA GLU A 125 -7.95 -7.60 22.58
C GLU A 125 -9.05 -7.73 21.51
N VAL A 126 -9.09 -6.77 20.58
CA VAL A 126 -9.98 -6.84 19.41
C VAL A 126 -9.53 -7.97 18.50
N PHE A 127 -10.46 -8.83 18.10
CA PHE A 127 -10.16 -10.01 17.30
C PHE A 127 -11.01 -10.06 16.04
N PHE A 128 -10.34 -10.05 14.89
CA PHE A 128 -10.92 -10.27 13.55
C PHE A 128 -10.67 -11.71 13.11
N PRO A 129 -11.69 -12.59 13.15
CA PRO A 129 -11.60 -13.90 12.53
C PRO A 129 -11.47 -13.82 11.01
N THR A 130 -11.08 -14.92 10.37
CA THR A 130 -10.94 -15.01 8.91
C THR A 130 -12.22 -14.55 8.18
N GLY A 131 -12.06 -13.79 7.10
CA GLY A 131 -13.15 -13.38 6.20
C GLY A 131 -12.99 -11.97 5.64
N LEU A 132 -13.85 -11.59 4.70
CA LEU A 132 -13.81 -10.27 4.05
C LEU A 132 -14.79 -9.30 4.70
N TYR A 133 -14.28 -8.29 5.39
CA TYR A 133 -15.07 -7.30 6.08
C TYR A 133 -15.27 -6.07 5.21
N LYS A 134 -16.53 -5.83 4.82
CA LYS A 134 -16.95 -4.57 4.20
C LYS A 134 -16.97 -3.46 5.25
N THR A 135 -15.82 -2.87 5.55
CA THR A 135 -15.67 -1.82 6.58
C THR A 135 -14.46 -0.94 6.32
N GLN A 136 -14.54 0.29 6.83
CA GLN A 136 -13.37 1.10 7.17
C GLN A 136 -12.97 0.83 8.62
N LEU A 137 -11.69 0.97 8.93
CA LEU A 137 -11.17 0.87 10.29
C LEU A 137 -10.48 2.17 10.68
N ASN A 138 -11.23 3.07 11.31
CA ASN A 138 -10.72 4.34 11.83
C ASN A 138 -10.44 4.22 13.32
N ILE A 139 -9.16 4.23 13.69
CA ILE A 139 -8.68 4.03 15.07
C ILE A 139 -8.25 5.38 15.63
N SER A 140 -8.93 5.81 16.69
CA SER A 140 -8.61 7.05 17.44
C SER A 140 -8.32 6.81 18.91
N GLN A 141 -8.44 5.55 19.38
CA GLN A 141 -8.26 5.13 20.76
C GLN A 141 -6.81 4.76 21.05
N SER A 142 -6.38 4.97 22.30
CA SER A 142 -5.06 4.55 22.79
C SER A 142 -5.14 3.26 23.59
N ASN A 143 -4.00 2.57 23.76
CA ASN A 143 -3.87 1.33 24.54
C ASN A 143 -4.74 0.19 23.99
N VAL A 144 -4.86 0.10 22.67
CA VAL A 144 -5.65 -0.93 21.99
C VAL A 144 -4.73 -2.00 21.41
N THR A 145 -5.11 -3.26 21.57
CA THR A 145 -4.53 -4.39 20.82
C THR A 145 -5.57 -4.95 19.88
N ILE A 146 -5.21 -5.09 18.61
CA ILE A 146 -6.02 -5.69 17.55
C ILE A 146 -5.28 -6.90 17.01
N ARG A 147 -5.97 -8.01 16.80
CA ARG A 147 -5.45 -9.23 16.18
C ARG A 147 -6.27 -9.56 14.95
N PHE A 148 -5.59 -9.75 13.83
CA PHE A 148 -6.16 -10.32 12.61
C PHE A 148 -5.76 -11.79 12.50
N GLU A 149 -6.75 -12.66 12.38
CA GLU A 149 -6.54 -14.04 11.95
C GLU A 149 -6.10 -14.07 10.47
N GLU A 150 -5.37 -15.12 10.09
CA GLU A 150 -4.94 -15.29 8.70
C GLU A 150 -6.16 -15.34 7.76
N GLY A 151 -6.16 -14.49 6.73
CA GLY A 151 -7.28 -14.33 5.81
C GLY A 151 -8.40 -13.37 6.26
N ALA A 152 -8.23 -12.65 7.37
CA ALA A 152 -9.07 -11.49 7.68
C ALA A 152 -8.66 -10.29 6.80
N GLU A 153 -9.60 -9.76 6.02
CA GLU A 153 -9.33 -8.69 5.04
C GLU A 153 -10.35 -7.56 5.15
N LEU A 154 -9.90 -6.32 4.98
CA LEU A 154 -10.75 -5.12 5.03
C LEU A 154 -10.90 -4.51 3.63
N THR A 155 -12.11 -4.19 3.22
CA THR A 155 -12.35 -3.58 1.90
C THR A 155 -12.03 -2.09 1.82
N GLY A 156 -12.09 -1.39 2.96
CA GLY A 156 -11.96 0.05 3.05
C GLY A 156 -10.64 0.50 3.69
N LEU A 157 -10.52 1.82 3.81
CA LEU A 157 -9.41 2.50 4.46
C LEU A 157 -9.19 1.98 5.89
N VAL A 158 -7.92 1.77 6.22
CA VAL A 158 -7.45 1.66 7.60
C VAL A 158 -6.74 2.96 7.96
N HIS A 159 -7.25 3.69 8.94
CA HIS A 159 -6.70 4.98 9.33
C HIS A 159 -6.51 5.08 10.83
N VAL A 160 -5.26 5.22 11.27
CA VAL A 160 -4.92 5.52 12.66
C VAL A 160 -4.71 7.02 12.78
N PHE A 161 -5.71 7.72 13.32
CA PHE A 161 -5.76 9.18 13.17
C PHE A 161 -6.43 9.89 14.33
N VAL A 162 -5.80 10.99 14.72
CA VAL A 162 -6.41 12.10 15.44
C VAL A 162 -5.93 13.42 14.83
N GLU A 163 -6.76 14.46 14.95
CA GLU A 163 -6.45 15.81 14.45
C GLU A 163 -5.22 16.41 15.16
N ASP A 164 -4.50 17.31 14.48
CA ASP A 164 -3.21 17.87 14.94
C ASP A 164 -3.27 18.64 16.27
N ASN A 165 -4.47 19.08 16.68
CA ASN A 165 -4.72 19.78 17.94
C ASN A 165 -5.13 18.86 19.09
N LYS A 166 -5.22 17.55 18.87
CA LYS A 166 -5.58 16.55 19.88
C LYS A 166 -4.36 15.81 20.39
N GLU A 167 -4.51 15.17 21.55
CA GLU A 167 -3.47 14.30 22.07
C GLU A 167 -3.22 13.14 21.12
N LYS A 168 -1.95 12.81 20.91
CA LYS A 168 -1.55 11.68 20.08
C LYS A 168 -2.14 10.38 20.60
N ILE A 169 -2.50 9.49 19.68
CA ILE A 169 -2.78 8.09 19.99
C ILE A 169 -1.52 7.46 20.57
N LYS A 170 -1.64 6.62 21.61
CA LYS A 170 -0.52 5.91 22.23
C LYS A 170 -0.77 4.41 22.28
N ASN A 171 0.31 3.64 22.18
CA ASN A 171 0.33 2.19 22.49
C ASN A 171 -0.71 1.38 21.70
N LEU A 172 -0.66 1.47 20.37
CA LEU A 172 -1.49 0.63 19.49
C LEU A 172 -0.68 -0.58 19.04
N THR A 173 -1.22 -1.79 19.23
CA THR A 173 -0.61 -3.03 18.73
C THR A 173 -1.54 -3.71 17.74
N ILE A 174 -1.04 -4.02 16.54
CA ILE A 174 -1.75 -4.79 15.51
C ILE A 174 -0.97 -6.09 15.27
N LYS A 175 -1.54 -7.21 15.74
CA LYS A 175 -0.98 -8.56 15.60
C LYS A 175 -1.52 -9.22 14.33
N GLY A 176 -0.66 -9.97 13.65
CA GLY A 176 -0.98 -10.55 12.35
C GLY A 176 -0.87 -9.54 11.20
N THR A 177 -1.30 -9.95 10.02
CA THR A 177 -1.26 -9.08 8.83
C THR A 177 -2.55 -8.30 8.72
N ILE A 178 -2.47 -6.97 8.79
CA ILE A 178 -3.62 -6.13 8.42
C ILE A 178 -3.66 -5.99 6.90
N VAL A 179 -4.71 -6.57 6.30
CA VAL A 179 -4.93 -6.54 4.85
C VAL A 179 -6.02 -5.51 4.52
N THR A 180 -5.72 -4.59 3.61
CA THR A 180 -6.71 -3.66 3.04
C THR A 180 -6.62 -3.62 1.51
N TYR A 181 -7.75 -3.39 0.85
CA TYR A 181 -7.83 -3.13 -0.59
C TYR A 181 -7.78 -1.64 -0.95
N ASP A 182 -7.57 -0.79 0.06
CA ASP A 182 -7.55 0.66 -0.07
C ASP A 182 -6.18 1.20 0.38
N ARG A 183 -6.08 1.76 1.59
CA ARG A 183 -4.91 2.45 2.12
C ARG A 183 -4.75 2.08 3.59
N PHE A 184 -3.49 2.03 4.01
CA PHE A 184 -3.14 2.14 5.42
C PHE A 184 -2.56 3.53 5.69
N GLY A 185 -3.20 4.30 6.58
CA GLY A 185 -2.81 5.66 6.91
C GLY A 185 -2.52 5.84 8.40
N THR A 186 -1.54 6.68 8.74
CA THR A 186 -1.31 7.11 10.13
C THR A 186 -1.14 8.62 10.25
N ARG A 187 -1.61 9.20 11.34
CA ARG A 187 -1.29 10.57 11.77
C ARG A 187 -1.41 10.69 13.28
N ASN A 188 -0.49 11.44 13.89
CA ASN A 188 -0.49 11.73 15.33
C ASN A 188 -0.61 10.49 16.21
N ILE A 189 0.23 9.49 15.94
CA ILE A 189 0.38 8.31 16.79
C ILE A 189 1.80 8.20 17.31
N ASP A 190 1.93 7.79 18.57
CA ASP A 190 3.18 7.48 19.23
C ASP A 190 3.18 6.04 19.76
N GLY A 191 4.06 5.19 19.24
CA GLY A 191 4.13 3.78 19.66
C GLY A 191 3.10 2.88 18.99
N LEU A 192 3.12 2.83 17.66
CA LEU A 192 2.43 1.81 16.87
C LEU A 192 3.34 0.58 16.69
N THR A 193 2.89 -0.60 17.08
CA THR A 193 3.53 -1.86 16.71
C THR A 193 2.61 -2.65 15.81
N VAL A 194 3.08 -3.04 14.63
CA VAL A 194 2.32 -3.85 13.67
C VAL A 194 3.20 -4.99 13.16
N ASP A 195 2.65 -6.20 13.06
CA ASP A 195 3.41 -7.31 12.46
C ASP A 195 3.59 -7.08 10.95
N ALA A 196 2.50 -6.97 10.20
CA ALA A 196 2.57 -6.68 8.77
C ALA A 196 1.39 -5.84 8.29
N ILE A 197 1.64 -4.95 7.32
CA ILE A 197 0.65 -4.18 6.57
C ILE A 197 0.69 -4.69 5.13
N HIS A 198 -0.45 -5.10 4.59
CA HIS A 198 -0.57 -5.52 3.19
C HIS A 198 -1.68 -4.73 2.49
N VAL A 199 -1.30 -3.89 1.54
CA VAL A 199 -2.24 -3.23 0.64
C VAL A 199 -2.35 -4.06 -0.63
N LYS A 200 -3.46 -4.79 -0.75
CA LYS A 200 -3.76 -5.65 -1.90
C LYS A 200 -4.41 -4.84 -3.01
N SER A 201 -4.23 -5.35 -4.23
CA SER A 201 -4.81 -4.74 -5.44
C SER A 201 -6.01 -5.54 -5.94
N ASP A 202 -7.21 -5.04 -5.67
CA ASP A 202 -8.45 -5.54 -6.28
C ASP A 202 -9.51 -4.44 -6.25
N GLY A 203 -9.65 -3.71 -7.37
CA GLY A 203 -10.60 -2.62 -7.49
C GLY A 203 -12.07 -3.05 -7.37
N SER A 204 -12.38 -4.35 -7.49
CA SER A 204 -13.74 -4.87 -7.26
C SER A 204 -14.06 -5.04 -5.77
N LYS A 205 -13.04 -5.15 -4.92
CA LYS A 205 -13.17 -5.25 -3.47
C LYS A 205 -13.02 -3.91 -2.76
N ALA A 206 -12.32 -2.94 -3.34
CA ALA A 206 -12.18 -1.60 -2.78
C ALA A 206 -13.55 -0.92 -2.62
N THR A 207 -13.93 -0.55 -1.39
CA THR A 207 -15.25 0.05 -1.14
C THR A 207 -15.23 1.57 -1.09
N ASP A 208 -14.15 2.19 -0.63
CA ASP A 208 -14.09 3.65 -0.46
C ASP A 208 -13.80 4.35 -1.79
N TYR A 209 -12.99 3.69 -2.64
CA TYR A 209 -12.66 4.14 -3.99
C TYR A 209 -12.85 2.98 -4.97
N PRO A 210 -14.10 2.64 -5.33
CA PRO A 210 -14.38 1.53 -6.22
C PRO A 210 -13.65 1.66 -7.57
N GLY A 211 -13.07 0.55 -8.03
CA GLY A 211 -12.31 0.48 -9.29
C GLY A 211 -10.83 0.89 -9.18
N VAL A 212 -10.39 1.47 -8.06
CA VAL A 212 -8.98 1.83 -7.83
C VAL A 212 -8.19 0.61 -7.36
N ARG A 213 -7.05 0.35 -7.98
CA ARG A 213 -6.18 -0.82 -7.73
C ARG A 213 -5.32 -0.76 -6.44
N GLY A 214 -5.69 0.08 -5.47
CA GLY A 214 -4.94 0.32 -4.24
C GLY A 214 -4.47 1.76 -4.08
N ARG A 215 -4.37 2.22 -2.82
CA ARG A 215 -4.00 3.59 -2.44
C ARG A 215 -2.80 3.68 -1.49
N GLY A 216 -2.04 2.59 -1.37
CA GLY A 216 -0.72 2.54 -0.75
C GLY A 216 -0.73 2.72 0.76
N VAL A 217 0.44 3.05 1.31
CA VAL A 217 0.66 3.31 2.73
C VAL A 217 1.11 4.74 2.93
N HIS A 218 0.44 5.47 3.82
CA HIS A 218 0.75 6.86 4.14
C HIS A 218 1.06 6.99 5.62
N LEU A 219 2.34 7.24 5.94
CA LEU A 219 2.77 7.55 7.29
C LEU A 219 2.92 9.07 7.39
N SER A 220 1.89 9.73 7.90
CA SER A 220 1.76 11.19 7.83
C SER A 220 2.19 11.86 9.16
N PRO A 221 2.11 13.21 9.30
CA PRO A 221 2.73 13.93 10.40
C PRO A 221 2.40 13.41 11.79
N GLY A 222 3.39 13.51 12.68
CA GLY A 222 3.23 13.13 14.08
C GLY A 222 3.25 11.62 14.35
N THR A 223 3.45 10.78 13.32
CA THR A 223 3.71 9.34 13.46
C THR A 223 5.12 9.11 14.02
N THR A 224 5.22 8.63 15.26
CA THR A 224 6.48 8.44 15.98
C THR A 224 6.60 7.07 16.62
N ASN A 225 7.82 6.56 16.75
CA ASN A 225 8.13 5.32 17.47
C ASN A 225 7.37 4.09 16.92
N MET A 226 7.14 4.03 15.61
CA MET A 226 6.46 2.91 14.96
C MET A 226 7.42 1.74 14.75
N LYS A 227 6.94 0.51 14.98
CA LYS A 227 7.61 -0.74 14.64
C LYS A 227 6.76 -1.55 13.69
N CYS A 228 7.34 -2.02 12.59
CA CYS A 228 6.67 -2.83 11.58
C CYS A 228 7.62 -3.89 11.03
N LYS A 229 7.21 -5.16 10.91
CA LYS A 229 8.07 -6.15 10.25
C LYS A 229 7.97 -6.05 8.74
N LEU A 230 6.77 -5.87 8.20
CA LEU A 230 6.55 -5.83 6.75
C LEU A 230 5.52 -4.78 6.35
N ILE A 231 5.89 -3.93 5.40
CA ILE A 231 4.95 -3.17 4.58
C ILE A 231 5.00 -3.74 3.16
N GLU A 232 3.87 -4.25 2.69
CA GLU A 232 3.74 -4.84 1.35
C GLU A 232 2.63 -4.12 0.57
N VAL A 233 2.95 -3.70 -0.66
CA VAL A 233 2.00 -3.07 -1.59
C VAL A 233 2.03 -3.82 -2.92
N ASP A 234 0.91 -4.44 -3.29
CA ASP A 234 0.81 -5.24 -4.51
C ASP A 234 0.79 -4.37 -5.77
N ASP A 235 -0.03 -3.32 -5.76
CA ASP A 235 -0.16 -2.34 -6.83
C ASP A 235 -0.65 -1.02 -6.25
N LEU A 236 -0.28 0.09 -6.88
CA LEU A 236 -0.79 1.42 -6.56
C LEU A 236 -1.25 2.07 -7.86
N ASP A 237 -2.53 2.45 -7.90
CA ASP A 237 -3.15 3.09 -9.05
C ASP A 237 -2.89 4.60 -9.06
N SER A 238 -2.44 5.18 -10.17
CA SER A 238 -2.26 6.64 -10.27
C SER A 238 -3.58 7.42 -10.23
N ASN A 239 -4.72 6.78 -10.49
CA ASN A 239 -6.04 7.42 -10.45
C ASN A 239 -6.62 7.54 -9.04
N GLY A 240 -6.01 6.90 -8.04
CA GLY A 240 -6.43 7.06 -6.65
C GLY A 240 -6.14 8.47 -6.12
N LEU A 241 -7.04 9.01 -5.30
CA LEU A 241 -6.84 10.33 -4.71
C LEU A 241 -5.59 10.37 -3.83
N ASN A 242 -4.74 11.38 -4.08
CA ASN A 242 -3.48 11.61 -3.39
C ASN A 242 -2.51 10.41 -3.46
N ASN A 243 -2.58 9.59 -4.51
CA ASN A 243 -1.60 8.53 -4.72
C ASN A 243 -0.34 9.11 -5.37
N VAL A 244 0.69 9.34 -4.57
CA VAL A 244 1.97 9.89 -5.04
C VAL A 244 3.11 8.89 -4.94
N ALA A 245 3.08 8.00 -3.95
CA ALA A 245 4.01 6.88 -3.78
C ALA A 245 3.26 5.66 -3.26
N ALA A 246 3.77 4.45 -3.50
CA ALA A 246 3.17 3.23 -2.92
C ALA A 246 3.36 3.19 -1.41
N VAL A 247 4.50 3.70 -0.92
CA VAL A 247 4.70 4.06 0.48
C VAL A 247 5.18 5.50 0.56
N GLU A 248 4.37 6.34 1.19
CA GLU A 248 4.67 7.74 1.45
C GLU A 248 4.91 7.95 2.94
N VAL A 249 6.05 8.55 3.27
CA VAL A 249 6.40 8.97 4.64
C VAL A 249 6.73 10.45 4.59
N ASP A 250 5.75 11.29 4.92
CA ASP A 250 5.81 12.73 4.77
C ASP A 250 5.10 13.47 5.92
N GLY A 251 5.34 14.78 6.02
CA GLY A 251 4.62 15.59 6.98
C GLY A 251 5.11 17.02 7.19
N TRP A 252 5.89 17.54 6.24
CA TRP A 252 6.51 18.86 6.17
C TRP A 252 7.14 19.40 7.46
N ILE A 253 6.33 19.83 8.43
CA ILE A 253 6.77 20.42 9.71
C ILE A 253 6.98 19.35 10.78
N LYS A 254 6.12 18.33 10.82
CA LYS A 254 6.11 17.28 11.83
C LYS A 254 6.34 15.92 11.19
N ASN A 255 7.40 15.82 10.38
CA ASN A 255 7.73 14.58 9.67
C ASN A 255 7.76 13.39 10.63
N PRO A 256 7.34 12.20 10.16
CA PRO A 256 7.47 10.97 10.92
C PRO A 256 8.89 10.77 11.46
N SER A 257 9.02 10.14 12.63
CA SER A 257 10.34 9.90 13.22
C SER A 257 10.43 8.61 14.03
N ASN A 258 11.65 8.09 14.13
CA ASN A 258 11.98 6.83 14.81
C ASN A 258 11.09 5.67 14.34
N LEU A 259 11.08 5.44 13.02
CA LEU A 259 10.39 4.31 12.41
C LEU A 259 11.36 3.13 12.34
N GLN A 260 10.93 1.96 12.80
CA GLN A 260 11.67 0.71 12.73
C GLN A 260 10.91 -0.25 11.82
N ILE A 261 11.38 -0.44 10.59
CA ILE A 261 10.68 -1.23 9.58
C ILE A 261 11.63 -2.29 9.03
N ASP A 262 11.35 -3.58 9.23
CA ASP A 262 12.28 -4.63 8.77
C ASP A 262 12.29 -4.73 7.25
N LYS A 263 11.11 -4.68 6.60
CA LYS A 263 11.00 -4.68 5.14
C LYS A 263 9.86 -3.80 4.62
N ILE A 264 10.15 -3.05 3.55
CA ILE A 264 9.19 -2.41 2.67
C ILE A 264 9.30 -3.09 1.30
N TRP A 265 8.21 -3.63 0.79
CA TRP A 265 8.15 -4.29 -0.51
C TRP A 265 7.03 -3.70 -1.36
N VAL A 266 7.41 -3.00 -2.43
CA VAL A 266 6.49 -2.51 -3.45
C VAL A 266 6.64 -3.40 -4.68
N LYS A 267 5.64 -4.21 -4.96
CA LYS A 267 5.63 -5.04 -6.16
C LYS A 267 5.35 -4.19 -7.39
N LYS A 268 4.39 -3.27 -7.28
CA LYS A 268 4.07 -2.36 -8.38
C LYS A 268 3.56 -1.01 -7.87
N SER A 269 3.94 0.04 -8.58
CA SER A 269 3.38 1.38 -8.43
C SER A 269 3.21 2.04 -9.80
N ASP A 270 2.08 2.70 -10.04
CA ASP A 270 1.94 3.54 -11.22
C ASP A 270 2.73 4.86 -11.07
N VAL A 271 2.99 5.32 -9.85
CA VAL A 271 3.75 6.55 -9.54
C VAL A 271 5.09 6.22 -8.85
N HIS A 272 5.53 6.97 -7.82
CA HIS A 272 6.74 6.65 -7.07
C HIS A 272 6.61 5.31 -6.32
N GLY A 273 7.73 4.62 -6.10
CA GLY A 273 7.74 3.43 -5.24
C GLY A 273 7.64 3.82 -3.77
N VAL A 274 8.73 4.36 -3.23
CA VAL A 274 8.82 4.84 -1.84
C VAL A 274 9.29 6.28 -1.82
N TYR A 275 8.54 7.15 -1.12
CA TYR A 275 8.99 8.49 -0.74
C TYR A 275 9.19 8.53 0.77
N LEU A 276 10.41 8.84 1.21
CA LEU A 276 10.79 8.82 2.62
C LEU A 276 11.39 10.16 3.04
N THR A 277 10.78 10.76 4.07
CA THR A 277 11.28 11.93 4.79
C THR A 277 11.32 11.65 6.28
N GLY A 278 11.91 12.55 7.07
CA GLY A 278 11.88 12.48 8.53
C GLY A 278 13.22 12.11 9.16
N ASN A 279 13.20 11.60 10.39
CA ASN A 279 14.44 11.39 11.12
C ASN A 279 14.46 10.16 12.03
N GLY A 280 15.66 9.64 12.25
CA GLY A 280 15.90 8.54 13.19
C GLY A 280 15.38 7.19 12.72
N HIS A 281 15.11 7.00 11.42
CA HIS A 281 14.57 5.74 10.94
C HIS A 281 15.61 4.63 10.92
N ASN A 282 15.18 3.40 11.16
CA ASN A 282 15.96 2.19 10.96
C ASN A 282 15.15 1.26 10.06
N ILE A 283 15.57 1.14 8.82
CA ILE A 283 14.90 0.34 7.79
C ILE A 283 15.82 -0.82 7.41
N GLY A 284 15.32 -2.06 7.46
CA GLY A 284 16.07 -3.23 7.02
C GLY A 284 16.22 -3.22 5.50
N GLU A 285 15.15 -3.52 4.79
CA GLU A 285 15.16 -3.62 3.33
C GLU A 285 14.05 -2.78 2.69
N ILE A 286 14.40 -2.05 1.63
CA ILE A 286 13.43 -1.47 0.70
C ILE A 286 13.59 -2.21 -0.62
N GLN A 287 12.55 -2.90 -1.07
CA GLN A 287 12.50 -3.62 -2.33
C GLN A 287 11.40 -3.02 -3.22
N ILE A 288 11.77 -2.62 -4.44
CA ILE A 288 10.84 -2.14 -5.48
C ILE A 288 10.99 -3.03 -6.71
N ASP A 289 9.92 -3.70 -7.12
CA ASP A 289 9.93 -4.53 -8.33
C ASP A 289 9.53 -3.70 -9.56
N GLU A 290 8.49 -2.86 -9.48
CA GLU A 290 8.11 -1.99 -10.59
C GLU A 290 7.53 -0.65 -10.12
N PHE A 291 7.84 0.45 -10.82
CA PHE A 291 7.30 1.78 -10.52
C PHE A 291 7.22 2.67 -11.77
N GLY A 292 6.37 3.70 -11.76
CA GLY A 292 6.31 4.72 -12.81
C GLY A 292 5.60 4.30 -14.11
N ALA A 293 4.55 3.47 -14.02
CA ALA A 293 3.75 3.11 -15.19
C ALA A 293 2.90 4.27 -15.72
N ASP A 294 2.58 5.25 -14.89
CA ASP A 294 1.76 6.40 -15.25
C ASP A 294 2.39 7.70 -14.72
N GLU A 295 1.77 8.84 -14.99
CA GLU A 295 2.27 10.16 -14.59
C GLU A 295 1.86 10.54 -13.15
N TYR A 296 2.61 11.46 -12.58
CA TYR A 296 2.20 12.16 -11.36
C TYR A 296 1.06 13.15 -11.68
N LYS A 297 -0.14 12.88 -11.15
CA LYS A 297 -1.37 13.61 -11.51
C LYS A 297 -1.73 14.79 -10.61
N LEU A 298 -1.04 14.98 -9.48
CA LEU A 298 -1.37 16.10 -8.60
C LEU A 298 -0.83 17.42 -9.16
N LYS A 299 -1.52 18.52 -8.85
CA LYS A 299 -1.15 19.87 -9.31
C LYS A 299 -0.03 20.50 -8.48
N ASN A 300 0.15 20.00 -7.25
CA ASN A 300 1.16 20.48 -6.31
C ASN A 300 2.27 19.44 -6.19
N GLY A 301 3.50 19.89 -5.90
CA GLY A 301 4.59 18.97 -5.58
C GLY A 301 4.34 18.22 -4.28
N LEU A 302 5.02 17.08 -4.10
CA LEU A 302 5.05 16.36 -2.83
C LEU A 302 5.57 17.29 -1.74
N GLU A 303 5.10 17.08 -0.52
CA GLU A 303 5.65 17.77 0.64
C GLU A 303 7.16 17.58 0.69
N ASP A 304 7.90 18.62 1.04
CA ASP A 304 9.37 18.65 1.08
C ASP A 304 10.14 18.56 -0.23
N SER A 305 9.47 18.37 -1.37
CA SER A 305 10.11 18.49 -2.69
C SER A 305 10.45 19.94 -3.06
N ASP A 306 11.33 20.11 -4.07
CA ASP A 306 11.62 21.39 -4.73
C ASP A 306 10.49 21.85 -5.68
N GLY A 307 9.35 21.17 -5.64
CA GLY A 307 8.12 21.53 -6.34
C GLY A 307 7.67 20.49 -7.37
N ILE A 308 6.68 20.89 -8.16
CA ILE A 308 5.95 19.98 -9.03
C ILE A 308 6.83 19.27 -10.07
N LYS A 309 7.84 19.96 -10.62
CA LYS A 309 8.71 19.35 -11.64
C LYS A 309 9.47 18.15 -11.08
N GLN A 310 10.06 18.27 -9.90
CA GLN A 310 10.78 17.17 -9.25
C GLN A 310 9.83 16.04 -8.85
N SER A 311 8.59 16.38 -8.48
CA SER A 311 7.53 15.43 -8.15
C SER A 311 7.02 14.64 -9.37
N GLN A 312 7.09 15.21 -10.57
CA GLN A 312 6.69 14.53 -11.81
C GLN A 312 7.76 13.57 -12.35
N GLU A 313 8.99 13.70 -11.88
CA GLU A 313 10.10 12.81 -12.23
C GLU A 313 10.04 11.56 -11.35
N LEU A 314 9.44 10.46 -11.81
CA LEU A 314 9.15 9.33 -10.93
C LEU A 314 10.39 8.54 -10.53
N LYS A 315 10.42 8.13 -9.27
CA LYS A 315 11.58 7.56 -8.56
C LYS A 315 11.16 6.27 -7.87
N GLY A 316 12.01 5.25 -7.92
CA GLY A 316 11.76 3.97 -7.24
C GLY A 316 11.82 4.15 -5.74
N VAL A 317 12.95 4.68 -5.25
CA VAL A 317 13.12 5.13 -3.86
C VAL A 317 13.61 6.57 -3.88
N TRP A 318 12.89 7.45 -3.20
CA TRP A 318 13.28 8.85 -3.02
C TRP A 318 13.44 9.16 -1.55
N LEU A 319 14.68 9.37 -1.13
CA LEU A 319 15.01 9.84 0.22
C LEU A 319 15.16 11.34 0.16
N ASN A 320 14.38 12.07 0.95
CA ASN A 320 14.41 13.51 0.96
C ASN A 320 14.31 14.07 2.37
N ARG A 321 15.23 14.96 2.71
CA ARG A 321 15.35 15.60 4.02
C ARG A 321 15.34 14.61 5.17
N CYS A 322 15.84 13.39 4.92
CA CYS A 322 16.08 12.39 5.94
C CYS A 322 17.26 12.80 6.82
N SER A 323 17.22 12.48 8.11
CA SER A 323 18.35 12.72 9.04
C SER A 323 18.48 11.56 10.03
N ASP A 324 19.69 11.24 10.46
CA ASP A 324 19.96 10.17 11.45
C ASP A 324 19.31 8.82 11.07
N THR A 325 19.23 8.54 9.77
CA THR A 325 18.48 7.40 9.24
C THR A 325 19.45 6.32 8.77
N LYS A 326 19.13 5.07 9.07
CA LYS A 326 19.88 3.89 8.68
C LYS A 326 19.00 3.00 7.81
N ILE A 327 19.52 2.63 6.65
CA ILE A 327 18.86 1.69 5.73
C ILE A 327 19.85 0.58 5.43
N LYS A 328 19.52 -0.68 5.70
CA LYS A 328 20.48 -1.77 5.46
C LYS A 328 20.58 -2.08 3.96
N ASN A 329 19.47 -2.27 3.26
CA ASN A 329 19.44 -2.57 1.83
C ASN A 329 18.38 -1.76 1.07
N ILE A 330 18.74 -1.30 -0.11
CA ILE A 330 17.81 -0.79 -1.14
C ILE A 330 17.98 -1.65 -2.39
N ILE A 331 16.91 -2.26 -2.87
CA ILE A 331 16.86 -3.11 -4.05
C ILE A 331 15.79 -2.58 -4.99
N VAL A 332 16.18 -2.19 -6.20
CA VAL A 332 15.24 -1.70 -7.22
C VAL A 332 15.44 -2.48 -8.52
N ASN A 333 14.43 -3.26 -8.88
CA ASN A 333 14.44 -4.18 -10.00
C ASN A 333 13.38 -3.82 -11.03
N ASN A 334 13.38 -2.59 -11.56
CA ASN A 334 12.37 -2.14 -12.50
C ASN A 334 12.45 -2.89 -13.85
N ALA A 335 11.83 -4.06 -13.92
CA ALA A 335 11.96 -5.00 -15.03
C ALA A 335 11.32 -4.47 -16.32
N ASN A 336 10.37 -3.55 -16.20
CA ASN A 336 9.63 -3.01 -17.32
C ASN A 336 10.31 -1.78 -17.94
N THR A 337 11.03 -2.01 -19.04
CA THR A 337 11.75 -0.98 -19.81
C THR A 337 10.84 0.05 -20.48
N LEU A 338 9.53 -0.18 -20.55
CA LEU A 338 8.57 0.65 -21.28
C LEU A 338 7.91 1.72 -20.40
N ARG A 339 8.20 1.74 -19.09
CA ARG A 339 7.60 2.70 -18.15
C ARG A 339 8.09 4.13 -18.45
N PRO A 340 7.23 5.01 -18.97
CA PRO A 340 7.68 6.21 -19.70
C PRO A 340 8.18 7.34 -18.80
N ASN A 341 7.79 7.31 -17.51
CA ASN A 341 7.91 8.41 -16.56
C ASN A 341 9.01 8.21 -15.51
N VAL A 342 9.75 7.09 -15.60
CA VAL A 342 10.85 6.77 -14.71
C VAL A 342 12.01 7.73 -14.96
N LYS A 343 12.47 8.40 -13.89
CA LYS A 343 13.67 9.24 -13.87
C LYS A 343 14.89 8.46 -13.37
N CYS A 344 14.80 7.86 -12.20
CA CYS A 344 15.88 7.06 -11.61
C CYS A 344 15.33 6.01 -10.64
N ASP A 345 16.13 4.99 -10.36
CA ASP A 345 15.77 3.91 -9.47
C ASP A 345 15.87 4.35 -8.01
N VAL A 346 16.95 5.05 -7.67
CA VAL A 346 17.18 5.60 -6.34
C VAL A 346 17.60 7.06 -6.46
N PHE A 347 16.90 7.93 -5.75
CA PHE A 347 17.26 9.32 -5.60
C PHE A 347 17.55 9.63 -4.13
N LEU A 348 18.82 9.92 -3.87
CA LEU A 348 19.31 10.36 -2.57
C LEU A 348 19.41 11.87 -2.60
N ASP A 349 18.33 12.51 -2.13
CA ASP A 349 18.14 13.95 -2.24
C ASP A 349 18.73 14.70 -1.03
N GLU A 350 18.14 15.82 -0.60
CA GLU A 350 18.61 16.57 0.57
C GLU A 350 18.65 15.71 1.84
N VAL A 351 19.59 16.02 2.75
CA VAL A 351 19.68 15.40 4.08
C VAL A 351 19.34 16.46 5.11
N GLY A 352 18.35 16.16 5.96
CA GLY A 352 17.79 17.03 6.99
C GLY A 352 17.35 18.42 6.50
N LYS A 353 17.00 19.30 7.45
CA LYS A 353 16.63 20.71 7.22
C LYS A 353 17.43 21.71 8.07
N ASP A 354 18.04 21.22 9.14
CA ASP A 354 18.52 22.05 10.23
C ASP A 354 20.01 21.88 10.51
N LYS A 355 20.57 22.76 11.33
CA LYS A 355 22.00 22.73 11.74
C LYS A 355 22.40 21.44 12.48
N ASN A 356 21.43 20.70 13.03
CA ASN A 356 21.64 19.44 13.76
C ASN A 356 21.44 18.20 12.87
N THR A 357 21.46 18.39 11.55
CA THR A 357 21.34 17.29 10.58
C THR A 357 22.46 16.29 10.77
N LYS A 358 22.09 15.02 10.88
CA LYS A 358 23.02 13.88 10.92
C LYS A 358 22.93 13.13 9.60
N SER A 359 24.04 12.50 9.23
CA SER A 359 24.15 11.74 7.99
C SER A 359 23.13 10.60 7.91
N VAL A 360 22.80 10.20 6.68
CA VAL A 360 22.05 9.00 6.38
C VAL A 360 23.02 7.89 6.00
N THR A 361 22.89 6.71 6.61
CA THR A 361 23.74 5.55 6.33
C THR A 361 22.96 4.51 5.54
N ILE A 362 23.52 4.07 4.43
CA ILE A 362 22.95 3.02 3.59
C ILE A 362 23.98 1.90 3.45
N GLY A 363 23.62 0.67 3.79
CA GLY A 363 24.50 -0.48 3.59
C GLY A 363 24.70 -0.72 2.11
N ASN A 364 23.69 -1.30 1.46
CA ASN A 364 23.78 -1.69 0.05
C ASN A 364 22.68 -1.04 -0.77
N ILE A 365 23.05 -0.51 -1.94
CA ILE A 365 22.13 -0.16 -3.01
C ILE A 365 22.42 -1.09 -4.18
N LYS A 366 21.40 -1.86 -4.57
CA LYS A 366 21.44 -2.72 -5.76
C LYS A 366 20.29 -2.35 -6.68
N CYS A 367 20.62 -1.83 -7.85
CA CYS A 367 19.63 -1.61 -8.89
C CYS A 367 20.10 -2.19 -10.23
N SER A 368 19.14 -2.48 -11.08
CA SER A 368 19.37 -2.96 -12.44
C SER A 368 18.65 -2.03 -13.41
N PRO A 369 19.18 -0.81 -13.64
CA PRO A 369 18.44 0.23 -14.32
C PRO A 369 18.09 -0.18 -15.74
N LYS A 370 16.86 0.13 -16.13
CA LYS A 370 16.28 -0.19 -17.44
C LYS A 370 15.66 1.05 -18.07
N GLY A 371 15.59 1.07 -19.40
CA GLY A 371 14.92 2.13 -20.15
C GLY A 371 15.57 3.51 -19.92
N LYS A 372 14.79 4.48 -19.44
CA LYS A 372 15.23 5.87 -19.19
C LYS A 372 15.84 6.10 -17.81
N SER A 373 15.90 5.08 -16.96
CA SER A 373 16.38 5.24 -15.59
C SER A 373 17.85 5.65 -15.56
N GLU A 374 18.16 6.71 -14.80
CA GLU A 374 19.53 7.15 -14.51
C GLU A 374 20.23 6.29 -13.43
N GLY A 375 19.58 5.21 -12.97
CA GLY A 375 20.10 4.36 -11.90
C GLY A 375 20.07 5.04 -10.54
N VAL A 376 21.24 5.33 -9.97
CA VAL A 376 21.37 5.97 -8.65
C VAL A 376 21.82 7.41 -8.82
N VAL A 377 21.03 8.35 -8.32
CA VAL A 377 21.34 9.78 -8.33
C VAL A 377 21.54 10.27 -6.90
N ILE A 378 22.67 10.93 -6.64
CA ILE A 378 23.06 11.45 -5.31
C ILE A 378 23.28 12.96 -5.41
N SER A 379 22.33 13.76 -4.90
CA SER A 379 22.39 15.23 -4.98
C SER A 379 23.15 15.86 -3.81
N ASN A 380 23.09 15.27 -2.62
CA ASN A 380 23.62 15.89 -1.40
C ASN A 380 24.80 15.12 -0.76
N SER A 381 25.53 15.86 0.06
CA SER A 381 26.82 15.57 0.65
C SER A 381 26.85 14.74 1.94
N SER A 382 25.71 14.38 2.51
CA SER A 382 25.66 13.77 3.85
C SER A 382 25.19 12.31 3.86
N TYR A 383 25.38 11.59 2.75
CA TYR A 383 25.17 10.13 2.70
C TYR A 383 26.48 9.38 2.94
N ILE A 384 26.38 8.28 3.69
CA ILE A 384 27.44 7.28 3.85
C ILE A 384 26.90 5.97 3.30
N ILE A 385 27.49 5.48 2.21
CA ILE A 385 27.02 4.31 1.48
C ILE A 385 28.15 3.28 1.42
N ASP A 386 27.89 2.06 1.89
CA ASP A 386 28.92 1.02 1.86
C ASP A 386 29.11 0.50 0.43
N ASN A 387 28.04 0.05 -0.23
CA ASN A 387 28.13 -0.52 -1.58
C ASN A 387 27.02 0.02 -2.48
N VAL A 388 27.38 0.39 -3.71
CA VAL A 388 26.44 0.72 -4.78
C VAL A 388 26.75 -0.14 -5.99
N SER A 389 25.76 -0.91 -6.44
CA SER A 389 25.79 -1.63 -7.71
C SER A 389 24.61 -1.17 -8.55
N ALA A 390 24.91 -0.54 -9.68
CA ALA A 390 23.92 0.11 -10.54
C ALA A 390 24.34 -0.05 -12.01
N GLN A 391 24.22 -1.25 -12.56
CA GLN A 391 24.68 -1.54 -13.92
C GLN A 391 23.52 -1.74 -14.89
N ASN A 392 23.59 -1.08 -16.06
CA ASN A 392 22.64 -1.32 -17.14
C ASN A 392 22.95 -2.65 -17.89
N SER A 393 22.16 -2.98 -18.91
CA SER A 393 22.37 -4.21 -19.70
C SER A 393 23.70 -4.29 -20.44
N ASN A 394 24.40 -3.16 -20.61
CA ASN A 394 25.72 -3.10 -21.26
C ASN A 394 26.87 -3.17 -20.23
N GLY A 395 26.56 -3.30 -18.94
CA GLY A 395 27.55 -3.26 -17.86
C GLY A 395 28.04 -1.86 -17.49
N GLU A 396 27.40 -0.80 -18.00
CA GLU A 396 27.77 0.58 -17.66
C GLU A 396 27.22 0.92 -16.27
N SER A 397 28.09 1.45 -15.41
CA SER A 397 27.70 1.95 -14.08
C SER A 397 26.93 3.27 -14.23
N LEU A 398 25.72 3.31 -13.68
CA LEU A 398 24.79 4.44 -13.69
C LEU A 398 24.66 5.01 -12.28
N VAL A 399 25.79 5.50 -11.76
CA VAL A 399 25.84 6.25 -10.51
C VAL A 399 26.18 7.70 -10.84
N VAL A 400 25.20 8.58 -10.67
CA VAL A 400 25.34 10.02 -10.92
C VAL A 400 25.47 10.74 -9.58
N MET A 401 26.61 11.39 -9.36
CA MET A 401 26.81 12.24 -8.19
C MET A 401 26.92 13.71 -8.62
N ASP A 402 26.20 14.60 -7.94
CA ASP A 402 26.40 16.04 -8.12
C ASP A 402 27.87 16.39 -7.82
N LYS A 403 28.48 17.26 -8.63
CA LYS A 403 29.85 17.78 -8.44
C LYS A 403 30.05 18.39 -7.05
N LYS A 404 28.99 18.88 -6.41
CA LYS A 404 29.03 19.45 -5.06
C LYS A 404 28.77 18.42 -3.95
N SER A 405 28.41 17.19 -4.31
CA SER A 405 28.21 16.12 -3.34
C SER A 405 29.51 15.79 -2.62
N LYS A 406 29.41 15.60 -1.30
CA LYS A 406 30.44 15.03 -0.42
C LYS A 406 30.03 13.67 0.14
N ALA A 407 29.07 13.01 -0.50
CA ALA A 407 28.67 11.66 -0.12
C ALA A 407 29.90 10.74 -0.13
N VAL A 408 29.98 9.85 0.85
CA VAL A 408 31.04 8.86 0.95
C VAL A 408 30.47 7.53 0.45
N VAL A 409 30.92 7.09 -0.73
CA VAL A 409 30.59 5.78 -1.29
C VAL A 409 31.85 4.93 -1.23
N LYS A 410 31.84 3.83 -0.47
CA LYS A 410 33.06 3.02 -0.28
C LYS A 410 33.37 2.18 -1.52
N ASN A 411 32.35 1.51 -2.07
CA ASN A 411 32.49 0.66 -3.26
C ASN A 411 31.42 1.01 -4.30
N ILE A 412 31.84 1.13 -5.56
CA ILE A 412 30.97 1.27 -6.73
C ILE A 412 31.30 0.11 -7.66
N GLU A 413 30.31 -0.73 -7.92
CA GLU A 413 30.38 -1.86 -8.86
C GLU A 413 29.59 -1.57 -10.13
#